data_AF-A0A2S2Q563-F1
#
_entry.id   AF-A0A2S2Q563-F1
#
_cell.length_a   1.000
_cell.length_b   1.000
_cell.length_c   1.000
_cell.angle_alpha   90.00
_cell.angle_beta   90.00
_cell.angle_gamma   90.00
#
_symmetry.space_group_name_H-M   'P 1'
#
loop_
_entity.id
_entity.type
_entity.pdbx_description
1 polymer ?
#
loop_
_entity_poly.entity_id
_entity_poly.type
_entity_poly.pdbx_seq_one_letter_code
_entity_poly.pdbx_strand_id
1 'polypeptide(L)'
;MVATSLVDKLLNVPSSTQESLPELTRFLCEFSESVSLLNALNIPDLGSFLLFALAFRRLPISSCKLFESTVTSDYPSMSQLLTFVESRVSILELVGDSTSRSNKGTTASRPFYGNQL
;
A
#
# COMPACT_ATOMS: atom_id res chain seq x y z
N MET A 1 -1.76 -11.11 -5.75
CA MET A 1 -2.54 -12.24 -5.17
C MET A 1 -3.82 -12.50 -5.96
N VAL A 2 -4.34 -13.73 -6.01
CA VAL A 2 -5.58 -14.07 -6.76
C VAL A 2 -6.81 -13.44 -6.11
N ALA A 3 -6.96 -13.56 -4.79
CA ALA A 3 -8.11 -13.03 -4.07
C ALA A 3 -8.22 -11.49 -4.15
N THR A 4 -7.09 -10.77 -4.16
CA THR A 4 -7.10 -9.30 -4.33
C THR A 4 -7.59 -8.90 -5.72
N SER A 5 -7.28 -9.68 -6.76
CA SER A 5 -7.75 -9.41 -8.12
C SER A 5 -9.28 -9.56 -8.28
N LEU A 6 -9.87 -10.49 -7.51
CA LEU A 6 -11.33 -10.68 -7.46
C LEU A 6 -12.02 -9.49 -6.78
N VAL A 7 -11.44 -9.00 -5.68
CA VAL A 7 -11.94 -7.78 -5.02
C VAL A 7 -11.75 -6.56 -5.92
N ASP A 8 -10.64 -6.45 -6.64
CA ASP A 8 -10.43 -5.37 -7.61
C ASP A 8 -11.46 -5.39 -8.74
N LYS A 9 -11.86 -6.58 -9.25
CA LYS A 9 -12.95 -6.71 -10.22
C LYS A 9 -14.24 -6.09 -9.68
N LEU A 10 -14.61 -6.41 -8.43
CA LEU A 10 -15.79 -5.87 -7.76
C LEU A 10 -15.74 -4.35 -7.56
N LEU A 11 -14.59 -3.83 -7.14
CA LEU A 11 -14.40 -2.40 -6.89
C LEU A 11 -14.37 -1.56 -8.17
N ASN A 12 -14.16 -2.18 -9.33
CA ASN A 12 -14.14 -1.52 -10.63
C ASN A 12 -15.46 -1.69 -11.41
N VAL A 13 -16.49 -2.32 -10.83
CA VAL A 13 -17.83 -2.38 -11.45
C VAL A 13 -18.36 -0.95 -11.61
N PRO A 14 -18.75 -0.53 -12.83
CA PRO A 14 -19.24 0.82 -13.05
C PRO A 14 -20.59 1.04 -12.36
N SER A 15 -20.79 2.25 -11.85
CA SER A 15 -22.09 2.67 -11.33
C SER A 15 -23.10 2.84 -12.47
N SER A 16 -24.29 2.24 -12.34
CA SER A 16 -25.43 2.61 -13.18
C SER A 16 -26.12 3.86 -12.62
N THR A 17 -26.49 4.78 -13.51
CA THR A 17 -27.33 5.95 -13.17
C THR A 17 -28.76 5.79 -13.67
N GLN A 18 -29.04 4.74 -14.45
CA GLN A 18 -30.38 4.38 -14.87
C GLN A 18 -30.83 3.12 -14.14
N GLU A 19 -32.12 3.10 -13.83
CA GLU A 19 -32.78 1.89 -13.35
C GLU A 19 -33.46 1.24 -14.54
N SER A 20 -32.91 0.12 -14.97
CA SER A 20 -33.47 -0.68 -16.05
C SER A 20 -33.28 -2.18 -15.79
N LEU A 21 -34.19 -2.99 -16.32
CA LEU A 21 -34.10 -4.45 -16.23
C LEU A 21 -32.72 -5.00 -16.68
N PRO A 22 -32.15 -4.61 -17.84
CA PRO A 22 -30.85 -5.12 -18.25
C PRO A 22 -29.71 -4.69 -17.32
N GLU A 23 -29.72 -3.48 -16.78
CA GLU A 23 -28.69 -2.99 -15.86
C GLU A 23 -28.75 -3.72 -14.51
N LEU A 24 -29.94 -3.88 -13.93
CA LEU A 24 -30.11 -4.61 -12.67
C LEU A 24 -29.77 -6.11 -12.83
N THR A 25 -30.11 -6.71 -13.96
CA THR A 25 -29.75 -8.09 -14.26
C THR A 25 -28.23 -8.25 -14.37
N ARG A 26 -27.54 -7.31 -15.05
CA ARG A 26 -26.08 -7.30 -15.14
C ARG A 26 -25.44 -7.17 -13.76
N PHE A 27 -25.90 -6.23 -12.96
CA PHE A 27 -25.43 -6.04 -11.58
C PHE A 27 -25.57 -7.33 -10.76
N LEU A 28 -26.74 -7.96 -10.81
CA LEU A 28 -27.00 -9.21 -10.11
C LEU A 28 -26.04 -10.32 -10.56
N CYS A 29 -25.84 -10.49 -11.86
CA CYS A 29 -24.92 -11.49 -12.40
C CYS A 29 -23.46 -11.25 -11.97
N GLU A 30 -22.96 -10.02 -12.11
CA GLU A 30 -21.57 -9.67 -11.78
C GLU A 30 -21.26 -9.87 -10.28
N PHE A 31 -22.17 -9.43 -9.40
CA PHE A 31 -21.97 -9.58 -7.96
C PHE A 31 -22.23 -11.00 -7.46
N SER A 32 -23.25 -11.71 -7.97
CA SER A 32 -23.54 -13.09 -7.53
C SER A 32 -22.40 -14.06 -7.86
N GLU A 33 -21.81 -13.96 -9.05
CA GLU A 33 -20.63 -14.74 -9.42
C GLU A 33 -19.44 -14.44 -8.49
N SER A 34 -19.13 -13.15 -8.32
CA SER A 34 -17.97 -12.71 -7.55
C SER A 34 -18.10 -13.03 -6.05
N VAL A 35 -19.30 -12.90 -5.48
CA VAL A 35 -19.61 -13.28 -4.09
C VAL A 35 -19.49 -14.80 -3.91
N SER A 36 -19.98 -15.58 -4.87
CA SER A 36 -19.85 -17.05 -4.82
C SER A 36 -18.38 -17.48 -4.82
N LEU A 37 -17.54 -16.85 -5.64
CA LEU A 37 -16.10 -17.09 -5.66
C LEU A 37 -15.42 -16.67 -4.35
N LEU A 38 -15.75 -15.50 -3.80
CA LEU A 38 -15.19 -15.05 -2.51
C LEU A 38 -15.55 -16.00 -1.37
N ASN A 39 -16.79 -16.49 -1.35
CA ASN A 39 -17.23 -17.47 -0.34
C ASN A 39 -16.48 -18.80 -0.48
N ALA A 40 -16.25 -19.27 -1.70
CA ALA A 40 -15.53 -20.52 -1.96
C ALA A 40 -14.05 -20.49 -1.51
N LEU A 41 -13.46 -19.30 -1.41
CA LEU A 41 -12.09 -19.11 -0.89
C LEU A 41 -11.99 -19.38 0.62
N ASN A 42 -13.11 -19.43 1.36
CA ASN A 42 -13.12 -19.67 2.81
C ASN A 42 -12.13 -18.79 3.58
N ILE A 43 -12.14 -17.49 3.27
CA ILE A 43 -11.25 -16.51 3.90
C ILE A 43 -11.59 -16.40 5.40
N PRO A 44 -10.64 -16.66 6.32
CA PRO A 44 -10.92 -16.71 7.76
C PRO A 44 -11.51 -15.42 8.34
N ASP A 45 -11.03 -14.27 7.85
CA ASP A 45 -11.54 -12.94 8.20
C ASP A 45 -11.75 -12.13 6.91
N LEU A 46 -12.88 -12.38 6.25
CA LEU A 46 -13.24 -11.70 5.01
C LEU A 46 -13.29 -10.17 5.18
N GLY A 47 -13.79 -9.67 6.31
CA GLY A 47 -13.92 -8.24 6.55
C GLY A 47 -12.55 -7.54 6.56
N SER A 48 -11.60 -8.09 7.32
CA SER A 48 -10.24 -7.56 7.36
C SER A 48 -9.51 -7.70 6.02
N PHE A 49 -9.75 -8.81 5.30
CA PHE A 49 -9.18 -9.01 3.96
C PHE A 49 -9.74 -8.01 2.92
N LEU A 50 -11.03 -7.68 2.97
CA LEU A 50 -11.64 -6.69 2.08
C LEU A 50 -11.06 -5.29 2.33
N LEU A 51 -10.90 -4.90 3.61
CA LEU A 51 -10.23 -3.66 3.98
C LEU A 51 -8.77 -3.63 3.53
N PHE A 52 -8.07 -4.75 3.70
CA PHE A 52 -6.72 -4.94 3.17
C PHE A 52 -6.70 -4.68 1.66
N ALA A 53 -7.53 -5.38 0.87
CA ALA A 53 -7.52 -5.27 -0.58
C ALA A 53 -7.84 -3.84 -1.06
N LEU A 54 -8.79 -3.17 -0.39
CA LEU A 54 -9.17 -1.78 -0.65
C LEU A 54 -8.01 -0.80 -0.42
N ALA A 55 -7.25 -0.99 0.66
CA ALA A 55 -6.10 -0.13 0.98
C ALA A 55 -4.86 -0.49 0.14
N PHE A 56 -4.61 -1.78 -0.05
CA PHE A 56 -3.44 -2.31 -0.75
C PHE A 56 -3.34 -1.80 -2.20
N ARG A 57 -4.46 -1.75 -2.94
CA ARG A 57 -4.51 -1.20 -4.30
C ARG A 57 -4.14 0.29 -4.40
N ARG A 58 -4.08 1.01 -3.28
CA ARG A 58 -3.72 2.43 -3.22
C ARG A 58 -2.22 2.67 -2.96
N LEU A 59 -1.46 1.63 -2.63
CA LEU A 59 -0.03 1.78 -2.38
C LEU A 59 0.78 1.95 -3.66
N PRO A 60 1.95 2.62 -3.58
CA PRO A 60 2.91 2.63 -4.68
C PRO A 60 3.33 1.20 -5.07
N ILE A 61 3.53 0.97 -6.37
CA ILE A 61 3.90 -0.35 -6.91
C ILE A 61 5.14 -0.94 -6.22
N SER A 62 6.12 -0.10 -5.87
CA SER A 62 7.32 -0.52 -5.13
C SER A 62 6.99 -1.07 -3.75
N SER A 63 6.09 -0.43 -3.01
CA SER A 63 5.61 -0.90 -1.70
C SER A 63 4.78 -2.18 -1.83
N CYS A 64 3.94 -2.30 -2.86
CA CYS A 64 3.18 -3.52 -3.11
C CYS A 64 4.10 -4.74 -3.34
N LYS A 65 5.10 -4.60 -4.22
CA LYS A 65 6.07 -5.67 -4.50
C LYS A 65 6.84 -6.08 -3.25
N LEU A 66 7.25 -5.11 -2.45
CA LEU A 66 7.96 -5.38 -1.21
C LEU A 66 7.05 -6.10 -0.21
N PHE A 67 5.80 -5.65 -0.04
CA PHE A 67 4.84 -6.34 0.81
C PHE A 67 4.64 -7.80 0.37
N GLU A 68 4.38 -8.03 -0.93
CA GLU A 68 4.21 -9.37 -1.50
C GLU A 68 5.43 -10.28 -1.28
N SER A 69 6.65 -9.72 -1.27
CA SER A 69 7.87 -10.49 -0.98
C SER A 69 8.07 -10.83 0.50
N THR A 70 7.36 -10.15 1.41
CA THR A 70 7.53 -10.28 2.87
C THR A 70 6.38 -10.99 3.56
N VAL A 71 5.17 -10.93 2.98
CA VAL A 71 3.97 -11.50 3.56
C VAL A 71 3.96 -13.02 3.36
N THR A 72 3.62 -13.75 4.42
CA THR A 72 3.52 -15.22 4.39
C THR A 72 2.07 -15.72 4.45
N SER A 73 1.11 -14.83 4.71
CA SER A 73 -0.31 -15.18 4.73
C SER A 73 -0.89 -15.15 3.32
N ASP A 74 -1.69 -16.17 2.97
CA ASP A 74 -2.46 -16.19 1.72
C ASP A 74 -3.57 -15.13 1.68
N TYR A 75 -4.10 -14.77 2.87
CA TYR A 75 -5.13 -13.75 3.06
C TYR A 75 -4.67 -12.74 4.11
N PRO A 76 -3.86 -11.75 3.71
CA PRO A 76 -3.35 -10.76 4.63
C PRO A 76 -4.47 -9.89 5.20
N SER A 77 -4.31 -9.54 6.47
CA SER A 77 -5.24 -8.67 7.20
C SER A 77 -4.90 -7.20 6.99
N MET A 78 -5.86 -6.32 7.33
CA MET A 78 -5.63 -4.89 7.36
C MET A 78 -4.52 -4.50 8.37
N SER A 79 -4.46 -5.19 9.51
CA SER A 79 -3.42 -4.94 10.53
C SER A 79 -2.02 -5.25 9.99
N GLN A 80 -1.85 -6.35 9.26
CA GLN A 80 -0.56 -6.70 8.65
C GLN A 80 -0.09 -5.64 7.65
N LEU A 81 -1.01 -5.07 6.86
CA LEU A 81 -0.69 -3.98 5.94
C LEU A 81 -0.28 -2.71 6.68
N LEU A 82 -1.02 -2.32 7.73
CA LEU A 82 -0.69 -1.13 8.51
C LEU A 82 0.68 -1.26 9.18
N THR A 83 0.98 -2.39 9.83
CA THR A 83 2.29 -2.65 10.42
C THR A 83 3.42 -2.60 9.38
N PHE A 84 3.18 -3.12 8.18
CA PHE A 84 4.13 -3.00 7.08
C PHE A 84 4.36 -1.53 6.69
N VAL A 85 3.27 -0.77 6.48
CA VAL A 85 3.37 0.64 6.08
C VAL A 85 4.07 1.47 7.15
N GLU A 86 3.76 1.26 8.43
CA GLU A 86 4.45 1.89 9.56
C GLU A 86 5.96 1.62 9.52
N SER A 87 6.36 0.36 9.34
CA SER A 87 7.78 -0.01 9.19
C SER A 87 8.43 0.71 8.01
N ARG A 88 7.74 0.83 6.86
CA ARG A 88 8.24 1.56 5.69
C ARG A 88 8.42 3.04 5.96
N VAL A 89 7.48 3.67 6.67
CA VAL A 89 7.59 5.07 7.09
C VAL A 89 8.84 5.26 7.95
N SER A 90 9.02 4.46 9.01
CA SER A 90 10.18 4.59 9.90
C SER A 90 11.53 4.39 9.19
N ILE A 91 11.61 3.45 8.25
CA ILE A 91 12.82 3.23 7.44
C ILE A 91 13.14 4.47 6.58
N LEU A 92 12.11 5.03 5.92
CA LEU A 92 12.30 6.18 5.04
C LEU A 92 12.64 7.46 5.82
N GLU A 93 12.09 7.63 7.02
CA GLU A 93 12.47 8.72 7.93
C GLU A 93 13.96 8.62 8.32
N LEU A 94 14.43 7.45 8.71
CA LEU A 94 15.83 7.22 9.10
C LEU A 94 16.80 7.48 7.92
N VAL A 95 16.45 7.01 6.72
CA VAL A 95 17.27 7.23 5.52
C VAL A 95 17.24 8.69 5.09
N GLY A 96 16.08 9.35 5.15
CA GLY A 96 15.90 10.76 4.82
C GLY A 96 16.73 11.69 5.71
N ASP A 97 16.74 11.45 7.03
CA ASP A 97 17.51 12.24 8.00
C ASP A 97 19.04 12.08 7.83
N SER A 98 19.50 10.93 7.34
CA SER A 98 20.93 10.66 7.17
C SER A 98 21.59 11.51 6.07
N THR A 99 20.82 11.98 5.08
CA THR A 99 21.34 12.80 3.97
C THR A 99 21.50 14.28 4.33
N SER A 100 20.88 14.75 5.41
CA SER A 100 20.96 16.14 5.89
C SER A 100 22.22 16.44 6.73
N ARG A 101 22.89 15.41 7.27
CA ARG A 101 24.02 15.60 8.22
C ARG A 101 25.42 15.68 7.59
N SER A 102 25.55 15.59 6.27
CA SER A 102 26.85 15.70 5.58
C SER A 102 27.02 17.05 4.90
N ASN A 103 27.16 18.14 5.67
CA ASN A 103 27.97 19.31 5.28
C ASN A 103 28.11 20.32 6.43
N LYS A 104 29.00 20.02 7.38
CA LYS A 104 29.75 21.05 8.10
C LYS A 104 31.23 20.69 8.05
N GLY A 105 31.78 20.74 6.84
CA GLY A 105 33.23 20.78 6.62
C GLY A 105 33.80 22.04 7.23
N THR A 106 34.56 21.84 8.30
CA THR A 106 35.30 22.83 9.06
C THR A 106 36.33 23.53 8.17
N THR A 107 36.18 24.82 7.90
CA THR A 107 37.31 25.68 7.51
C THR A 107 37.63 26.62 8.67
N ALA A 108 38.39 26.09 9.63
CA ALA A 108 39.13 26.89 10.59
C ALA A 108 40.56 27.05 10.04
N SER A 109 40.87 28.21 9.46
CA SER A 109 42.24 28.61 9.15
C SER A 109 42.54 29.97 9.78
N ARG A 110 43.01 29.85 11.03
CA ARG A 110 43.92 30.65 11.89
C ARG A 110 44.06 32.18 11.73
N PRO A 111 44.24 32.91 12.86
CA PRO A 111 44.43 34.35 12.87
C PRO A 111 45.85 34.75 12.44
N PHE A 112 45.96 35.89 11.77
CA PHE A 112 47.21 36.54 11.36
C PHE A 112 47.80 37.29 12.57
N TYR A 113 49.06 37.02 12.93
CA TYR A 113 49.83 37.84 13.86
C TYR A 113 51.32 37.93 13.44
N GLY A 114 51.79 39.18 13.25
CA GLY A 114 53.19 39.65 13.23
C GLY A 114 54.01 39.38 11.96
N ASN A 115 55.03 40.15 11.57
CA ASN A 115 55.62 41.42 11.99
C ASN A 115 56.66 41.83 10.91
N GLN A 116 56.89 43.15 10.78
CA GLN A 116 58.12 43.87 10.36
C GLN A 116 58.98 43.38 9.17
N LEU A 117 59.16 44.28 8.18
CA LEU A 117 60.44 44.95 7.88
C LEU A 117 60.17 46.32 7.25
#